data_AF-A0AAW0RJ11-F1
#
_entry.id   AF-A0AAW0RJ11-F1
#
_cell.length_a   1.000
_cell.length_b   1.000
_cell.length_c   1.000
_cell.angle_alpha   90.00
_cell.angle_beta   90.00
_cell.angle_gamma   90.00
#
_symmetry.space_group_name_H-M   'P 1'
#
loop_
_entity.id
_entity.type
_entity.pdbx_description
1 polymer ?
#
loop_
_entity_poly.entity_id
_entity_poly.type
_entity_poly.pdbx_seq_one_letter_code
_entity_poly.pdbx_strand_id
1 'polypeptide(L)'
;MSLSSSSAHKPAAAAAAAAAVKPDSLIRKDDGLAYWRNATPDVDGMLGGVPAIFGPISRIDLQGSRTFLAHLGIGSGSRSRKVSYCLEGGAG
;
A
#
# COMPACT_ATOMS: atom_id res chain seq x y z
N MET A 1 47.20 -27.23 26.63
CA MET A 1 45.80 -26.90 26.29
C MET A 1 45.19 -26.22 27.51
N SER A 2 45.13 -24.90 27.52
CA SER A 2 44.63 -24.10 28.65
C SER A 2 43.56 -23.15 28.12
N LEU A 3 42.34 -23.30 28.64
CA LEU A 3 41.19 -22.45 28.33
C LEU A 3 41.30 -21.17 29.15
N SER A 4 41.48 -20.03 28.48
CA SER A 4 41.32 -18.71 29.11
C SER A 4 39.95 -18.15 28.74
N SER A 5 39.01 -18.26 29.68
CA SER A 5 37.74 -17.54 29.66
C SER A 5 38.00 -16.10 30.06
N SER A 6 37.64 -15.14 29.19
CA SER A 6 37.65 -13.72 29.54
C SER A 6 36.24 -13.17 29.50
N SER A 7 35.84 -12.63 30.65
CA SER A 7 34.53 -12.11 30.98
C SER A 7 34.40 -10.63 30.59
N ALA A 8 33.21 -10.30 30.11
CA ALA A 8 32.54 -9.01 30.11
C ALA A 8 33.12 -7.84 29.29
N HIS A 9 32.39 -7.49 28.22
CA HIS A 9 31.65 -6.23 28.21
C HIS A 9 30.43 -6.36 27.28
N LYS A 10 29.24 -6.51 27.85
CA LYS A 10 27.98 -6.21 27.16
C LYS A 10 27.80 -4.70 27.27
N PRO A 11 27.86 -3.91 26.18
CA PRO A 11 27.38 -2.54 26.26
C PRO A 11 25.84 -2.61 26.28
N ALA A 12 25.30 -2.78 27.48
CA ALA A 12 23.94 -2.42 27.79
C ALA A 12 23.95 -0.94 28.20
N ALA A 13 24.03 -0.02 27.24
CA ALA A 13 23.67 1.41 27.41
C ALA A 13 23.87 2.27 26.13
N ALA A 14 23.44 1.82 24.95
CA ALA A 14 23.28 2.74 23.80
C ALA A 14 22.02 2.45 22.96
N ALA A 15 21.07 1.67 23.49
CA ALA A 15 19.82 1.33 22.82
C ALA A 15 18.61 1.97 23.52
N ALA A 16 18.79 3.15 24.09
CA ALA A 16 17.69 3.98 24.58
C ALA A 16 17.67 5.29 23.81
N ALA A 17 16.54 5.53 23.14
CA ALA A 17 16.16 6.72 22.39
C ALA A 17 16.72 6.87 20.96
N ALA A 18 16.66 5.80 20.15
CA ALA A 18 16.22 6.03 18.78
C ALA A 18 14.76 6.49 18.91
N ALA A 19 14.52 7.80 18.92
CA ALA A 19 13.18 8.34 18.75
C ALA A 19 12.56 7.55 17.60
N ALA A 20 11.49 6.79 17.88
CA ALA A 20 10.84 5.95 16.88
C ALA A 20 10.63 6.83 15.65
N VAL A 21 11.40 6.56 14.59
CA VAL A 21 11.38 7.39 13.39
C VAL A 21 9.93 7.37 12.94
N LYS A 22 9.29 8.55 12.93
CA LYS A 22 7.89 8.64 12.54
C LYS A 22 7.79 8.05 11.15
N PRO A 23 6.97 7.02 10.89
CA PRO A 23 6.96 6.33 9.60
C PRO A 23 6.87 7.29 8.41
N ASP A 24 6.05 8.33 8.55
CA ASP A 24 5.86 9.35 7.51
C ASP A 24 7.10 10.20 7.22
N SER A 25 8.04 10.31 8.17
CA SER A 25 9.31 11.03 7.94
C SER A 25 10.24 10.32 6.96
N LEU A 26 9.95 9.06 6.62
CA LEU A 26 10.65 8.28 5.60
C LEU A 26 10.02 8.44 4.21
N ILE A 27 8.82 9.02 4.10
CA ILE A 27 8.14 9.19 2.82
C ILE A 27 8.83 10.30 2.02
N ARG A 28 9.37 9.93 0.86
CA ARG A 28 9.94 10.85 -0.12
C ARG A 28 8.96 11.03 -1.27
N LYS A 29 8.40 12.23 -1.40
CA LYS A 29 7.44 12.57 -2.47
C LYS A 29 8.06 12.37 -3.87
N ASP A 30 9.31 12.80 -4.04
CA ASP A 30 9.97 12.78 -5.35
C ASP A 30 10.21 11.36 -5.85
N ASP A 31 10.51 10.42 -4.94
CA ASP A 31 10.67 9.00 -5.28
C ASP A 31 9.35 8.39 -5.77
N GLY A 32 8.24 8.72 -5.10
CA GLY A 32 6.91 8.29 -5.53
C GLY A 32 6.51 8.86 -6.89
N LEU A 33 6.81 10.14 -7.15
CA LEU A 33 6.57 10.75 -8.45
C LEU A 33 7.45 10.14 -9.55
N ALA A 34 8.71 9.86 -9.25
CA ALA A 34 9.62 9.21 -10.20
C ALA A 34 9.15 7.79 -10.53
N TYR A 35 8.64 7.04 -9.56
CA TYR A 35 8.05 5.72 -9.78
C TYR A 35 6.86 5.80 -10.76
N TRP A 36 5.84 6.60 -10.44
CA TRP A 36 4.62 6.68 -11.26
C TRP A 36 4.85 7.30 -12.65
N ARG A 37 5.85 8.18 -12.81
CA ARG A 37 6.25 8.70 -14.13
C ARG A 37 6.81 7.63 -15.06
N ASN A 38 7.38 6.57 -14.50
CA ASN A 38 7.98 5.49 -15.28
C ASN A 38 7.06 4.26 -15.40
N ALA A 39 5.90 4.27 -14.74
CA ALA A 39 4.90 3.22 -14.90
C ALA A 39 4.22 3.33 -16.27
N THR A 40 3.84 2.19 -16.86
CA THR A 40 3.01 2.18 -18.06
C THR A 40 1.59 2.65 -17.72
N PRO A 41 0.95 3.48 -18.57
CA PRO A 41 -0.42 3.96 -18.34
C PRO A 41 -1.45 2.89 -18.76
N ASP A 42 -1.29 1.66 -18.25
CA ASP A 42 -2.16 0.52 -18.50
C ASP A 42 -2.49 -0.24 -17.21
N VAL A 43 -3.41 -1.21 -17.29
CA VAL A 43 -3.88 -1.96 -16.12
C VAL A 43 -2.75 -2.71 -15.42
N ASP A 44 -1.72 -3.14 -16.15
CA ASP A 44 -0.59 -3.85 -15.57
C ASP A 44 0.29 -2.90 -14.74
N GLY A 45 0.61 -1.72 -15.29
CA GLY A 45 1.33 -0.66 -14.57
C GLY A 45 0.58 -0.17 -13.33
N MET A 46 -0.73 0.02 -13.43
CA MET A 46 -1.59 0.45 -12.31
C MET A 46 -1.67 -0.58 -11.18
N LEU A 47 -1.56 -1.85 -11.53
CA LEU A 47 -1.68 -2.97 -10.58
C LEU A 47 -0.32 -3.61 -10.28
N GLY A 48 0.78 -2.95 -10.63
CA GLY A 48 2.14 -3.35 -10.29
C GLY A 48 2.55 -4.72 -10.84
N GLY A 49 2.07 -5.11 -12.02
CA GLY A 49 2.38 -6.41 -12.64
C GLY A 49 1.61 -7.60 -12.06
N VAL A 50 0.73 -7.38 -11.07
CA VAL A 50 -0.11 -8.44 -10.50
C VAL A 50 -1.01 -9.12 -11.55
N PRO A 51 -1.59 -8.43 -12.55
CA PRO A 51 -2.38 -9.08 -13.59
C PRO A 51 -1.63 -10.18 -14.36
N ALA A 52 -0.31 -10.05 -14.54
CA ALA A 52 0.51 -11.09 -15.17
C ALA A 52 0.60 -12.39 -14.34
N ILE A 53 0.48 -12.28 -13.01
CA ILE A 53 0.54 -13.42 -12.07
C ILE A 53 -0.87 -13.92 -11.73
N PHE A 54 -1.83 -13.00 -11.61
CA PHE A 54 -3.22 -13.25 -11.25
C PHE A 54 -4.16 -12.35 -12.05
N GLY A 55 -4.44 -12.76 -13.29
CA GLY A 55 -5.28 -12.01 -14.23
C GLY A 55 -6.66 -11.56 -13.73
N PRO A 56 -7.38 -12.31 -12.86
CA PRO A 56 -8.68 -11.90 -12.36
C PRO A 56 -8.67 -10.71 -11.38
N ILE A 57 -7.52 -10.24 -10.90
CA ILE A 57 -7.42 -9.29 -9.78
C ILE A 57 -8.28 -8.04 -9.97
N SER A 58 -8.19 -7.39 -11.13
CA SER A 58 -8.95 -6.17 -11.43
C SER A 58 -10.46 -6.42 -11.42
N ARG A 59 -10.90 -7.57 -11.94
CA ARG A 59 -12.32 -7.93 -11.97
C ARG A 59 -12.86 -8.17 -10.56
N ILE A 60 -12.12 -8.91 -9.74
CA ILE A 60 -12.54 -9.27 -8.38
C ILE A 60 -12.63 -8.02 -7.51
N ASP A 61 -11.63 -7.13 -7.58
CA ASP A 61 -11.63 -5.86 -6.88
C ASP A 61 -12.83 -4.98 -7.26
N LEU A 62 -13.08 -4.80 -8.57
CA LEU A 62 -14.24 -4.03 -9.05
C LEU A 62 -15.59 -4.64 -8.65
N GLN A 63 -15.70 -5.98 -8.61
CA GLN A 63 -16.91 -6.67 -8.14
C GLN A 63 -17.13 -6.45 -6.64
N GLY A 64 -16.07 -6.53 -5.84
CA GLY A 64 -16.11 -6.24 -4.41
C GLY A 64 -16.53 -4.79 -4.15
N SER A 65 -15.89 -3.83 -4.81
CA SER A 65 -16.19 -2.40 -4.69
C SER A 65 -17.64 -2.08 -5.08
N ARG A 66 -18.17 -2.68 -6.15
CA ARG A 66 -19.59 -2.53 -6.53
C ARG A 66 -20.53 -3.07 -5.47
N THR A 67 -20.20 -4.23 -4.90
CA THR A 67 -21.01 -4.85 -3.84
C THR A 67 -21.00 -3.99 -2.58
N PHE A 68 -19.84 -3.44 -2.21
CA PHE A 68 -19.70 -2.52 -1.09
C PHE A 68 -20.55 -1.25 -1.29
N LEU A 69 -20.46 -0.61 -2.46
CA LEU A 69 -21.29 0.57 -2.78
C LEU A 69 -22.78 0.25 -2.75
N ALA A 70 -23.20 -0.94 -3.20
CA ALA A 70 -24.59 -1.36 -3.13
C ALA A 70 -25.11 -1.47 -1.69
N HIS A 71 -24.28 -1.92 -0.73
CA HIS A 71 -24.64 -1.93 0.70
C HIS A 71 -24.80 -0.52 1.28
N LEU A 72 -24.07 0.47 0.74
CA LEU A 72 -24.26 1.89 1.04
C LEU A 72 -25.46 2.50 0.30
N GLY A 73 -26.23 1.69 -0.43
CA GLY A 73 -27.37 2.13 -1.20
C GLY A 73 -27.00 2.87 -2.48
N ILE A 74 -25.76 2.75 -2.99
CA ILE A 74 -25.30 3.40 -4.23
C ILE A 74 -25.17 2.34 -5.33
N GLY A 75 -25.74 2.62 -6.51
CA GLY A 75 -25.67 1.70 -7.64
C GLY A 75 -26.85 1.81 -8.60
N SER A 76 -27.03 0.79 -9.44
CA SER A 76 -28.08 0.73 -10.47
C SER A 76 -29.24 -0.19 -10.11
N GLY A 77 -29.27 -0.76 -8.91
CA GLY A 77 -30.35 -1.63 -8.44
C GLY A 77 -31.61 -0.84 -8.05
N SER A 78 -32.76 -1.53 -7.95
CA SER A 78 -34.05 -0.91 -7.66
C SER A 78 -34.13 -0.17 -6.31
N ARG A 79 -33.29 -0.58 -5.34
CA ARG A 79 -33.18 0.05 -4.01
C ARG A 79 -31.96 0.95 -3.86
N SER A 80 -31.18 1.15 -4.93
CA SER A 80 -29.96 1.94 -4.90
C SER A 80 -30.15 3.27 -5.61
N ARG A 81 -29.42 4.29 -5.17
CA ARG A 81 -29.38 5.61 -5.79
C ARG A 81 -28.16 5.75 -6.70
N LYS A 82 -28.33 6.49 -7.79
CA LYS A 82 -27.20 6.98 -8.59
C LYS A 82 -26.65 8.26 -7.95
N VAL A 83 -25.34 8.45 -8.07
CA VAL A 83 -24.68 9.70 -7.68
C VAL A 83 -24.43 10.55 -8.92
N SER A 84 -24.64 11.87 -8.80
CA SER A 84 -24.41 12.80 -9.92
C SER A 84 -22.94 13.13 -10.12
N TYR A 85 -22.15 13.04 -9.04
CA TYR A 85 -20.74 13.39 -9.03
C TYR A 85 -19.98 12.40 -8.13
N CYS A 86 -18.78 12.03 -8.56
CA CYS A 86 -17.79 11.32 -7.75
C CYS A 86 -16.42 11.98 -7.96
N LEU A 87 -15.59 11.93 -6.91
CA LEU A 87 -14.18 12.28 -6.99
C LEU A 87 -13.41 11.02 -6.60
N GLU A 88 -12.47 10.64 -7.45
CA GLU A 88 -11.60 9.49 -7.20
C GLU A 88 -10.17 10.02 -7.10
N GLY A 89 -9.57 9.81 -5.93
CA GLY A 89 -8.23 10.29 -5.64
C GLY A 89 -7.21 9.24 -6.03
N GLY A 90 -6.32 9.57 -6.97
CA GLY A 90 -5.33 8.62 -7.48
C GLY A 90 -5.84 7.75 -8.63
N ALA A 91 -6.56 8.35 -9.58
CA ALA A 91 -7.25 7.68 -10.69
C ALA A 91 -6.38 7.00 -11.75
N GLY A 92 -5.08 6.89 -11.49
CA GLY A 92 -4.09 6.26 -12.35
C GLY A 92 -2.72 6.31 -11.71
#